data_AF-A0A2V6Z618-F1
#
_entry.id   AF-A0A2V6Z618-F1
#
_cell.length_a   1.000
_cell.length_b   1.000
_cell.length_c   1.000
_cell.angle_alpha   90.00
_cell.angle_beta   90.00
_cell.angle_gamma   90.00
#
_symmetry.space_group_name_H-M   'P 1'
#
loop_
_entity.id
_entity.type
_entity.pdbx_description
1 polymer ?
#
loop_
_entity_poly.entity_id
_entity_poly.type
_entity_poly.pdbx_seq_one_letter_code
_entity_poly.pdbx_strand_id
1 'polypeptide(L)'
;MTPVTPDRIFQVANGFMAAKHLFVANEIGLFAALGESSATLDEVAKRTGVPRRTLRMVADAMVALGFLERQGDEYRNTSVS
;
A
#
# COMPACT_ATOMS: atom_id res chain seq x y z
N MET A 1 31.68 -15.44 -11.90
CA MET A 1 30.60 -15.42 -12.90
C MET A 1 29.32 -15.03 -12.17
N THR A 2 28.65 -13.97 -12.59
CA THR A 2 27.35 -13.59 -12.01
C THR A 2 26.34 -14.68 -12.42
N PRO A 3 25.70 -15.38 -11.48
CA PRO A 3 24.72 -16.40 -11.84
C PRO A 3 23.59 -15.76 -12.65
N VAL A 4 23.21 -16.41 -13.75
CA VAL A 4 22.04 -15.99 -14.54
C VAL A 4 20.80 -16.38 -13.74
N THR A 5 20.08 -15.38 -13.25
CA THR A 5 18.86 -15.56 -12.46
C THR A 5 17.67 -14.90 -13.16
N PRO A 6 16.44 -15.41 -12.96
CA PRO A 6 15.23 -14.84 -13.54
C PRO A 6 14.78 -13.52 -12.89
N ASP A 7 15.54 -12.99 -11.93
CA ASP A 7 15.18 -11.85 -11.07
C ASP A 7 14.75 -10.62 -11.86
N ARG A 8 15.39 -10.34 -13.00
CA ARG A 8 15.04 -9.21 -13.86
C ARG A 8 13.67 -9.38 -14.52
N ILE A 9 13.30 -10.59 -14.91
CA ILE A 9 11.97 -10.88 -15.47
C ILE A 9 10.91 -10.69 -14.39
N PHE A 10 11.16 -11.21 -13.18
CA PHE A 10 10.26 -11.02 -12.04
C PHE A 10 10.13 -9.56 -11.63
N GLN A 11 11.22 -8.78 -11.63
CA GLN A 11 11.15 -7.32 -11.37
C GLN A 11 10.21 -6.60 -12.33
N VAL A 12 10.32 -6.88 -13.63
CA VAL A 12 9.46 -6.24 -14.65
C VAL A 12 8.00 -6.68 -14.49
N ALA A 13 7.75 -7.98 -14.34
CA ALA A 13 6.40 -8.51 -14.17
C ALA A 13 5.73 -7.96 -12.90
N ASN A 14 6.48 -7.89 -11.79
CA ASN A 14 5.98 -7.35 -10.52
C ASN A 14 5.80 -5.83 -10.55
N GLY A 15 6.61 -5.11 -11.34
CA GLY A 15 6.51 -3.65 -11.47
C GLY A 15 5.13 -3.18 -11.94
N PHE A 16 4.52 -3.89 -12.90
CA PHE A 16 3.14 -3.60 -13.33
C PHE A 16 2.13 -3.81 -12.19
N MET A 17 2.24 -4.91 -11.45
CA MET A 17 1.33 -5.21 -10.34
C MET A 17 1.49 -4.24 -9.17
N ALA A 18 2.71 -3.80 -8.87
CA ALA A 18 2.98 -2.78 -7.87
C ALA A 18 2.34 -1.43 -8.24
N ALA A 19 2.52 -0.99 -9.50
CA ALA A 19 1.88 0.23 -10.01
C ALA A 19 0.36 0.15 -9.92
N LYS A 20 -0.24 -1.00 -10.26
CA LYS A 20 -1.69 -1.20 -10.14
C LYS A 20 -2.19 -1.05 -8.70
N HIS A 21 -1.48 -1.60 -7.71
CA HIS A 21 -1.85 -1.44 -6.31
C HIS A 21 -1.75 0.02 -5.85
N LEU A 22 -0.71 0.75 -6.30
CA LEU A 22 -0.56 2.16 -6.00
C LEU A 22 -1.72 3.00 -6.56
N PHE A 23 -2.13 2.74 -7.82
CA PHE A 23 -3.29 3.42 -8.41
C PHE A 23 -4.58 3.15 -7.64
N VAL A 24 -4.82 1.90 -7.23
CA VAL A 24 -5.99 1.56 -6.40
C VAL A 24 -5.94 2.28 -5.05
N ALA A 25 -4.79 2.32 -4.38
CA ALA A 25 -4.63 3.04 -3.11
C ALA A 25 -4.97 4.54 -3.24
N ASN A 26 -4.56 5.16 -4.35
CA ASN A 26 -4.90 6.54 -4.65
C ASN A 26 -6.40 6.72 -4.97
N GLU A 27 -6.98 5.85 -5.81
CA GLU A 27 -8.38 5.92 -6.22
C GLU A 27 -9.36 5.78 -5.05
N ILE A 28 -9.05 4.89 -4.10
CA ILE A 28 -9.86 4.71 -2.89
C ILE A 28 -9.60 5.77 -1.81
N GLY A 29 -8.70 6.72 -2.07
CA GLY A 29 -8.36 7.82 -1.17
C GLY A 29 -7.59 7.39 0.08
N LEU A 30 -6.86 6.27 0.06
CA LEU A 30 -6.17 5.73 1.24
C LEU A 30 -5.17 6.72 1.84
N PHE A 31 -4.28 7.27 1.02
CA PHE A 31 -3.24 8.20 1.47
C PHE A 31 -3.83 9.49 2.03
N ALA A 32 -4.84 10.05 1.35
CA ALA A 32 -5.55 11.25 1.78
C ALA A 32 -6.32 11.01 3.10
N ALA A 33 -6.91 9.82 3.27
CA ALA A 33 -7.61 9.47 4.49
C ALA A 33 -6.67 9.29 5.69
N LEU A 34 -5.41 8.90 5.48
CA LEU A 34 -4.39 8.85 6.54
C LEU A 34 -3.83 10.26 6.84
N GLY A 35 -3.55 11.05 5.81
CA GLY A 35 -3.00 12.41 5.98
C GLY A 35 -1.63 12.38 6.65
N GLU A 36 -1.42 13.27 7.63
CA GLU A 36 -0.17 13.37 8.39
C GLU A 36 -0.12 12.45 9.62
N SER A 37 -1.26 11.89 10.03
CA SER A 37 -1.40 11.06 11.23
C SER A 37 -1.52 9.58 10.91
N SER A 38 -1.33 8.74 11.93
CA SER A 38 -1.66 7.32 11.86
C SER A 38 -3.17 7.11 12.09
N ALA A 39 -3.71 6.04 11.52
CA ALA A 39 -5.09 5.63 11.76
C ALA A 39 -5.27 4.12 11.62
N THR A 40 -6.28 3.59 12.32
CA THR A 40 -6.74 2.21 12.14
C THR A 40 -7.53 2.06 10.83
N LEU A 41 -7.64 0.83 10.33
CA LEU A 41 -8.46 0.57 9.13
C LEU A 41 -9.95 0.87 9.34
N ASP A 42 -10.44 0.84 10.57
CA ASP A 42 -11.85 1.16 10.87
C ASP A 42 -12.11 2.66 10.75
N GLU A 43 -11.14 3.49 11.14
CA GLU A 43 -11.20 4.93 10.93
C GLU A 43 -11.06 5.30 9.45
N VAL A 44 -10.14 4.65 8.73
CA VAL A 44 -10.01 4.83 7.28
C VAL A 44 -11.28 4.39 6.55
N ALA A 45 -11.91 3.29 6.97
CA ALA A 45 -13.19 2.84 6.42
C ALA A 45 -14.30 3.87 6.62
N LYS A 46 -14.36 4.50 7.81
CA LYS A 46 -15.32 5.60 8.07
C LYS A 46 -15.06 6.81 7.19
N ARG A 47 -13.79 7.14 6.91
CA ARG A 47 -13.41 8.30 6.09
C ARG A 47 -13.64 8.09 4.59
N THR A 48 -13.41 6.87 4.11
CA THR A 48 -13.43 6.54 2.66
C THR A 48 -14.72 5.85 2.20
N GLY A 49 -15.50 5.27 3.12
CA GLY A 49 -16.64 4.41 2.79
C GLY A 49 -16.23 3.03 2.23
N VAL A 50 -14.94 2.72 2.18
CA VAL A 50 -14.42 1.46 1.62
C VAL A 50 -14.50 0.36 2.66
N PRO A 51 -14.93 -0.86 2.30
CA PRO A 51 -14.95 -1.98 3.23
C PRO A 51 -13.57 -2.26 3.83
N ARG A 52 -13.52 -2.43 5.16
CA ARG A 52 -12.29 -2.73 5.92
C ARG A 52 -11.46 -3.86 5.33
N ARG A 53 -12.11 -4.91 4.80
CA ARG A 53 -11.43 -6.04 4.14
C ARG A 53 -10.62 -5.59 2.93
N THR A 54 -11.21 -4.74 2.08
CA THR A 54 -10.54 -4.17 0.91
C THR A 54 -9.40 -3.26 1.34
N LEU A 55 -9.63 -2.39 2.34
CA LEU A 55 -8.59 -1.52 2.88
C LEU A 55 -7.41 -2.32 3.44
N ARG A 56 -7.65 -3.44 4.15
CA ARG A 56 -6.57 -4.30 4.65
C ARG A 56 -5.68 -4.79 3.51
N MET A 57 -6.27 -5.31 2.43
CA MET A 57 -5.51 -5.83 1.29
C MET A 57 -4.65 -4.74 0.64
N VAL A 58 -5.21 -3.54 0.44
CA VAL A 58 -4.50 -2.43 -0.21
C VAL A 58 -3.44 -1.85 0.72
N ALA A 59 -3.77 -1.64 2.00
CA ALA A 59 -2.82 -1.11 2.98
C ALA A 59 -1.64 -2.07 3.20
N ASP A 60 -1.88 -3.38 3.30
CA ASP A 60 -0.80 -4.36 3.45
C ASP A 60 0.11 -4.41 2.20
N ALA A 61 -0.46 -4.25 1.00
CA ALA A 61 0.33 -4.09 -0.22
C ALA A 61 1.17 -2.81 -0.19
N MET A 62 0.62 -1.69 0.28
CA MET A 62 1.37 -0.44 0.40
C MET A 62 2.46 -0.51 1.48
N VAL A 63 2.26 -1.29 2.54
CA VAL A 63 3.33 -1.60 3.52
C VAL A 63 4.43 -2.42 2.87
N ALA A 64 4.09 -3.48 2.14
CA ALA A 64 5.08 -4.32 1.45
C ALA A 64 5.88 -3.54 0.39
N LEU A 65 5.26 -2.53 -0.23
CA LEU A 65 5.89 -1.64 -1.22
C LEU A 65 6.61 -0.44 -0.59
N GLY A 66 6.52 -0.24 0.72
CA GLY A 66 7.22 0.84 1.44
C GLY A 66 6.55 2.22 1.36
N PHE A 67 5.27 2.28 0.97
CA PHE A 67 4.48 3.51 0.97
C PHE A 67 3.81 3.75 2.33
N LEU A 68 3.41 2.69 3.03
CA LEU A 68 2.87 2.80 4.39
C LEU A 68 3.78 2.13 5.41
N GLU A 69 3.73 2.63 6.64
CA GLU A 69 4.19 1.93 7.83
C GLU A 69 3.01 1.41 8.61
N ARG A 70 3.17 0.26 9.27
CA ARG A 70 2.19 -0.30 10.20
C ARG A 70 2.81 -0.45 11.58
N GLN A 71 2.16 0.12 12.59
CA GLN A 71 2.53 -0.03 14.00
C GLN A 71 1.32 -0.56 14.77
N GLY A 72 1.38 -1.84 15.17
CA GLY A 72 0.23 -2.52 15.75
C GLY A 72 -0.94 -2.60 14.76
N ASP A 73 -2.04 -1.91 15.06
CA ASP A 73 -3.23 -1.85 14.21
C ASP A 73 -3.40 -0.52 13.47
N GLU A 74 -2.44 0.39 13.61
CA GLU A 74 -2.44 1.67 12.91
C GLU A 74 -1.52 1.65 11.71
N TYR A 75 -1.91 2.41 10.70
CA TYR A 75 -1.19 2.63 9.45
C TYR A 75 -0.87 4.12 9.30
N ARG A 76 0.28 4.45 8.71
CA ARG A 76 0.72 5.83 8.46
C ARG A 76 1.42 5.94 7.11
N ASN A 77 1.28 7.08 6.44
CA ASN A 77 2.07 7.43 5.27
C ASN A 77 3.56 7.51 5.61
N THR A 78 4.40 6.95 4.74
CA THR A 78 5.85 7.21 4.76
C THR A 78 6.15 8.58 4.14
N SER A 79 7.42 8.99 4.13
CA SER A 79 7.84 10.25 3.50
C SER A 79 7.76 10.24 1.97
N VAL A 80 7.47 9.09 1.34
CA VAL A 80 7.45 8.91 -0.12
C VAL A 80 6.03 8.70 -0.67
N SER A 81 5.00 8.86 0.17
CA SER A 81 3.57 8.80 -0.20
C SER A 81 2.95 10.18 -0.15
#